data_AF-A0A7V0JD82-F1
#
_entry.id   AF-A0A7V0JD82-F1
#
_cell.length_a   1.000
_cell.length_b   1.000
_cell.length_c   1.000
_cell.angle_alpha   90.00
_cell.angle_beta   90.00
_cell.angle_gamma   90.00
#
_symmetry.space_group_name_H-M   'P 1'
#
loop_
_entity.id
_entity.type
_entity.pdbx_description
1 polymer ?
#
loop_
_entity_poly.entity_id
_entity_poly.type
_entity_poly.pdbx_seq_one_letter_code
_entity_poly.pdbx_strand_id
1 'polypeptide(L)'
;MKPIIIIIILLVAGILAVWFFVFASIKKELEKRSQEVLQRFRDKKVLGVSAEANFFGQESRGMKQIRGNGILILTDEELYFQMLFPKKELTILVNSIIGVES
;
A
#
# COMPACT_ATOMS: atom_id res chain seq x y z
N MET A 1 -22.84 -16.67 37.20
CA MET A 1 -22.95 -15.71 36.07
C MET A 1 -24.25 -16.00 35.32
N LYS A 2 -25.04 -14.99 34.96
CA LYS A 2 -26.27 -15.21 34.17
C LYS A 2 -25.89 -15.79 32.80
N PRO A 3 -26.61 -16.79 32.26
CA PRO A 3 -26.29 -17.42 30.97
C PRO A 3 -26.20 -16.40 29.83
N ILE A 4 -26.97 -15.31 29.91
CA ILE A 4 -26.92 -14.16 29.00
C ILE A 4 -25.53 -13.52 28.93
N ILE A 5 -24.83 -13.40 30.07
CA ILE A 5 -23.50 -12.77 30.12
C ILE A 5 -22.47 -13.64 29.38
N ILE A 6 -22.58 -14.97 29.49
CA ILE A 6 -21.68 -15.92 28.80
C ILE A 6 -21.86 -15.80 27.28
N ILE A 7 -23.11 -15.74 26.80
CA ILE A 7 -23.42 -15.61 25.38
C ILE A 7 -22.83 -14.31 24.81
N ILE A 8 -22.96 -13.19 25.53
CA ILE A 8 -22.41 -11.89 25.10
C ILE A 8 -20.88 -11.97 25.00
N ILE A 9 -20.20 -12.56 25.99
CA ILE A 9 -18.75 -12.72 25.96
C ILE A 9 -18.30 -13.53 24.75
N LEU A 10 -18.99 -14.63 24.45
CA LEU A 10 -18.67 -15.47 23.29
C LEU A 10 -18.88 -14.74 21.96
N LEU A 11 -19.95 -13.95 21.84
CA LEU A 11 -20.19 -13.14 20.63
C LEU A 11 -19.11 -12.08 20.43
N VAL A 12 -18.74 -11.35 21.48
CA VAL A 12 -17.68 -10.33 21.43
C VAL A 12 -16.34 -10.99 21.07
N ALA A 13 -16.00 -12.10 21.71
CA ALA A 13 -14.79 -12.86 21.40
C ALA A 13 -14.77 -13.32 19.93
N GLY A 14 -15.90 -13.80 19.42
CA GLY A 14 -16.04 -14.20 18.02
C GLY A 14 -15.80 -13.04 17.06
N ILE A 15 -16.41 -11.87 17.32
CA ILE A 15 -16.22 -10.67 16.49
C ILE A 15 -14.76 -10.23 16.50
N LEU A 16 -14.11 -10.19 17.67
CA LEU A 16 -12.70 -9.82 17.79
C LEU A 16 -11.79 -10.80 17.05
N ALA A 17 -12.06 -12.10 17.13
CA ALA A 17 -11.33 -13.11 16.38
C ALA A 17 -11.44 -12.87 14.86
N VAL A 18 -12.64 -12.61 14.35
CA VAL A 18 -12.86 -12.30 12.93
C VAL A 18 -12.06 -11.06 12.51
N TRP A 19 -12.13 -9.96 13.28
CA TRP A 19 -11.35 -8.75 12.98
C TRP A 19 -9.85 -9.00 12.98
N PHE A 20 -9.35 -9.79 13.93
CA PHE A 20 -7.94 -10.18 13.99
C PHE A 20 -7.51 -10.94 12.74
N PHE A 21 -8.29 -11.93 12.30
CA PHE A 21 -7.99 -12.69 11.08
C PHE A 21 -8.03 -11.82 9.81
N VAL A 22 -9.01 -10.90 9.72
CA VAL A 22 -9.09 -9.95 8.59
C VAL A 22 -7.86 -9.05 8.56
N PHE A 23 -7.49 -8.46 9.70
CA PHE A 23 -6.33 -7.57 9.78
C PHE A 23 -5.02 -8.29 9.46
N ALA A 24 -4.82 -9.51 10.00
CA ALA A 24 -3.65 -10.33 9.69
C ALA A 24 -3.57 -10.69 8.19
N SER A 25 -4.71 -11.00 7.56
CA SER A 25 -4.77 -11.31 6.14
C SER A 25 -4.44 -10.11 5.26
N ILE A 26 -4.97 -8.92 5.60
CA ILE A 26 -4.65 -7.67 4.90
C ILE A 26 -3.16 -7.37 5.03
N LYS A 27 -2.62 -7.40 6.25
CA LYS A 27 -1.19 -7.11 6.48
C LYS A 27 -0.28 -8.03 5.66
N LYS A 28 -0.57 -9.33 5.66
CA LYS A 28 0.18 -10.31 4.86
C LYS A 28 0.13 -10.02 3.37
N GLU A 29 -1.03 -9.64 2.85
CA GLU A 29 -1.19 -9.27 1.44
C GLU A 29 -0.42 -7.99 1.09
N LEU A 30 -0.41 -6.99 1.98
CA LEU A 30 0.37 -5.76 1.79
C LEU A 30 1.88 -6.03 1.77
N GLU A 31 2.37 -6.84 2.71
CA GLU A 31 3.78 -7.26 2.74
C GLU A 31 4.15 -8.02 1.47
N LYS A 32 3.30 -8.96 1.03
CA LYS A 32 3.51 -9.72 -0.21
C LYS A 32 3.62 -8.80 -1.42
N ARG A 33 2.69 -7.84 -1.58
CA ARG A 33 2.74 -6.84 -2.65
C ARG A 33 4.02 -6.04 -2.62
N SER A 34 4.51 -5.71 -1.43
CA SER A 34 5.77 -5.01 -1.30
C SER A 34 6.94 -5.84 -1.79
N GLN A 35 7.00 -7.11 -1.40
CA GLN A 35 8.04 -8.01 -1.86
C GLN A 35 7.97 -8.24 -3.37
N GLU A 36 6.76 -8.38 -3.94
CA GLU A 36 6.56 -8.54 -5.38
C GLU A 36 7.11 -7.33 -6.17
N VAL A 37 6.85 -6.11 -5.69
CA VAL A 37 7.38 -4.89 -6.30
C VAL A 37 8.90 -4.84 -6.18
N LEU A 38 9.46 -5.06 -4.99
CA LEU A 38 10.91 -5.04 -4.82
C LEU A 38 11.61 -6.12 -5.67
N GLN A 39 10.98 -7.28 -5.82
CA GLN A 39 11.51 -8.37 -6.63
C GLN A 39 11.43 -8.05 -8.13
N ARG A 40 10.38 -7.38 -8.60
CA ARG A 40 10.25 -6.89 -10.00
C ARG A 40 11.40 -5.97 -10.40
N PHE A 41 11.98 -5.24 -9.43
CA PHE A 41 13.06 -4.28 -9.66
C PHE A 41 14.44 -4.78 -9.23
N ARG A 42 14.58 -6.06 -8.82
CA ARG A 42 15.84 -6.63 -8.32
C ARG A 42 16.99 -6.55 -9.33
N ASP A 43 16.69 -6.77 -10.61
CA ASP A 43 17.70 -6.78 -11.68
C ASP A 43 17.87 -5.40 -12.34
N LYS A 44 17.15 -4.38 -11.86
CA LYS A 44 17.28 -3.00 -12.34
C LYS A 44 18.25 -2.22 -11.47
N LYS A 45 18.85 -1.17 -12.03
CA LYS A 45 19.69 -0.23 -11.27
C LYS A 45 18.81 0.69 -10.44
N VAL A 46 18.47 0.25 -9.23
CA VAL A 46 17.67 1.02 -8.27
C VAL A 46 18.52 2.12 -7.63
N LEU A 47 18.07 3.37 -7.75
CA LEU A 47 18.70 4.56 -7.18
C LEU A 47 18.06 4.94 -5.83
N GLY A 48 16.80 4.59 -5.61
CA GLY A 48 16.10 4.89 -4.36
C GLY A 48 14.81 4.08 -4.19
N VAL A 49 14.46 3.82 -2.93
CA VAL A 49 13.24 3.10 -2.55
C VAL A 49 12.61 3.78 -1.33
N SER A 50 11.30 3.96 -1.35
CA SER A 50 10.49 4.31 -0.18
C SER A 50 9.29 3.37 -0.10
N ALA A 51 9.22 2.56 0.96
CA ALA A 51 8.18 1.55 1.14
C ALA A 51 6.85 2.08 1.68
N GLU A 52 6.83 3.33 2.17
CA GLU A 52 5.67 3.99 2.78
C GLU A 52 5.43 5.38 2.17
N ALA A 53 5.61 5.48 0.86
CA ALA A 53 5.40 6.73 0.13
C ALA A 53 3.92 7.10 0.07
N ASN A 54 3.61 8.36 0.41
CA ASN A 54 2.26 8.90 0.35
C ASN A 54 1.89 9.32 -1.07
N PHE A 55 0.75 8.85 -1.59
CA PHE A 55 0.18 9.30 -2.86
C PHE A 55 -0.91 10.34 -2.63
N PHE A 56 -0.61 11.59 -2.98
CA PHE A 56 -1.55 12.71 -2.85
C PHE A 56 -2.46 12.89 -4.07
N GLY A 57 -2.06 12.40 -5.24
CA GLY A 57 -2.84 12.49 -6.47
C GLY A 57 -2.00 12.93 -7.68
N GLN A 58 -2.65 12.96 -8.84
CA GLN A 58 -2.16 13.66 -10.03
C GLN A 58 -2.97 14.95 -10.19
N GLU A 59 -2.33 16.10 -10.32
CA GLU A 59 -3.01 17.39 -10.42
C GLU A 59 -4.09 17.39 -11.52
N SER A 60 -3.76 16.87 -12.70
CA SER A 60 -4.64 16.78 -13.88
C SER A 60 -5.94 15.99 -13.67
N ARG A 61 -6.05 15.19 -12.60
CA ARG A 61 -7.22 14.35 -12.30
C ARG A 61 -8.11 14.90 -11.19
N GLY A 62 -7.76 16.06 -10.63
CA GLY A 62 -8.55 16.77 -9.63
C GLY A 62 -8.67 16.05 -8.27
N MET A 63 -9.57 16.55 -7.41
CA MET A 63 -9.61 16.19 -5.98
C MET A 63 -10.31 14.86 -5.64
N LYS A 64 -11.07 14.25 -6.56
CA LYS A 64 -11.83 13.01 -6.30
C LYS A 64 -10.98 11.74 -6.34
N GLN A 65 -9.66 11.85 -6.24
CA GLN A 65 -8.73 10.73 -6.32
C GLN A 65 -8.60 10.02 -4.97
N ILE A 66 -8.53 8.70 -5.02
CA ILE A 66 -8.15 7.90 -3.85
C ILE A 66 -6.69 8.20 -3.54
N ARG A 67 -6.44 8.59 -2.29
CA ARG A 67 -5.12 8.78 -1.68
C ARG A 67 -4.77 7.54 -0.86
N GLY A 68 -3.48 7.30 -0.66
CA GLY A 68 -3.03 6.18 0.14
C GLY A 68 -1.53 5.99 0.08
N ASN A 69 -1.05 4.99 0.81
CA ASN A 69 0.36 4.67 0.90
C ASN A 69 0.74 3.65 -0.16
N GLY A 70 1.99 3.70 -0.58
CA GLY A 70 2.54 2.84 -1.60
C GLY A 70 4.04 2.75 -1.53
N ILE A 71 4.58 2.08 -2.53
CA ILE A 71 6.01 1.88 -2.70
C ILE A 71 6.45 2.73 -3.86
N LEU A 72 7.42 3.59 -3.62
CA LEU A 72 8.07 4.40 -4.62
C LEU A 72 9.46 3.81 -4.89
N ILE A 73 9.77 3.57 -6.15
CA ILE A 73 11.07 3.11 -6.61
C ILE A 73 11.56 4.09 -7.68
N LEU A 74 12.78 4.55 -7.52
CA LEU A 74 13.51 5.28 -8.55
C LEU A 74 14.59 4.36 -9.11
N THR A 75 14.57 4.13 -10.42
CA THR A 75 15.68 3.54 -11.17
C THR A 75 16.37 4.60 -12.02
N ASP A 76 17.38 4.19 -12.78
CA ASP A 76 17.98 5.02 -13.83
C ASP A 76 17.05 5.25 -15.04
N GLU A 77 16.01 4.44 -15.21
CA GLU A 77 15.06 4.54 -16.32
C GLU A 77 13.72 5.17 -15.94
N GLU A 78 13.20 4.88 -14.74
CA GLU A 78 11.83 5.23 -14.35
C GLU A 78 11.69 5.55 -12.85
N LEU A 79 10.75 6.45 -12.55
CA LEU A 79 10.13 6.60 -11.25
C LEU A 79 8.82 5.80 -11.26
N TYR A 80 8.80 4.72 -10.48
CA TYR A 80 7.66 3.83 -10.33
C TYR A 80 7.01 4.01 -8.97
N PHE A 81 5.69 4.09 -8.95
CA PHE A 81 4.89 4.09 -7.72
C PHE A 81 3.78 3.03 -7.80
N GLN A 82 3.65 2.22 -6.75
CA GLN A 82 2.50 1.33 -6.57
C GLN A 82 1.82 1.56 -5.22
N MET A 83 0.54 1.92 -5.25
CA MET A 83 -0.31 1.99 -4.06
C MET A 83 -0.58 0.59 -3.51
N LEU A 84 -0.48 0.43 -2.19
CA LEU A 84 -0.73 -0.82 -1.49
C LEU A 84 -2.20 -1.24 -1.58
N PHE A 85 -3.12 -0.29 -1.39
CA PHE A 85 -4.55 -0.50 -1.53
C PHE A 85 -5.31 0.81 -1.85
N PRO A 86 -6.19 0.84 -2.87
CA PRO A 86 -6.36 -0.17 -3.93
C PRO A 86 -5.07 -0.28 -4.79
N LYS A 87 -4.87 -1.42 -5.45
CA LYS A 87 -3.69 -1.61 -6.31
C LYS A 87 -3.77 -0.64 -7.49
N LYS A 88 -2.90 0.37 -7.47
CA LYS A 88 -2.80 1.40 -8.51
C LYS A 88 -1.33 1.67 -8.78
N GLU A 89 -0.95 1.64 -10.05
CA GLU A 89 0.43 1.85 -10.49
C GLU A 89 0.54 3.18 -11.24
N LEU A 90 1.71 3.82 -11.11
CA LEU A 90 2.10 5.02 -11.84
C LEU A 90 3.58 4.88 -12.22
N THR A 91 3.88 5.10 -13.49
CA THR A 91 5.25 5.09 -14.02
C THR A 91 5.52 6.41 -14.71
N ILE A 92 6.67 7.00 -14.42
CA ILE A 92 7.19 8.20 -15.10
C ILE A 92 8.62 7.88 -15.55
N LEU A 93 8.93 8.05 -16.83
CA LEU A 93 10.30 7.85 -17.30
C LEU A 93 11.20 8.97 -16.78
N VAL A 94 12.41 8.65 -16.31
CA VAL A 94 13.34 9.65 -15.76
C VAL A 94 13.63 10.75 -16.78
N ASN A 95 13.81 10.37 -18.06
CA ASN A 95 14.05 11.31 -19.16
C ASN A 95 12.84 12.21 -19.50
N SER A 96 11.65 11.94 -18.94
CA SER A 96 10.46 12.78 -19.10
C SER A 96 10.22 13.74 -17.93
N ILE A 97 11.02 13.65 -16.85
CA ILE A 97 10.91 14.52 -15.68
C ILE A 97 11.52 15.89 -16.03
N ILE A 98 10.68 16.92 -16.03
CA ILE A 98 11.10 18.29 -16.34
C ILE A 98 11.45 19.12 -15.09
N GLY A 99 11.08 18.64 -13.89
CA GLY A 99 11.30 19.34 -12.63
C GLY A 99 10.76 18.56 -11.43
N VAL A 100 11.18 19.00 -10.23
CA VAL A 100 10.73 18.48 -8.93
C VAL A 100 10.58 19.68 -7.98
N GLU A 101 9.54 19.67 -7.16
CA GLU A 101 9.22 20.72 -6.19
C GLU A 101 9.22 20.16 -4.76
N SER A 102 9.51 21.02 -3.76
CA SER A 102 9.59 20.68 -2.33
C SER A 102 8.65 21.51 -1.49
#